data_AF-A0A536VQS2-F1
#
_entry.id   AF-A0A536VQS2-F1
#
_cell.length_a   1.000
_cell.length_b   1.000
_cell.length_c   1.000
_cell.angle_alpha   90.00
_cell.angle_beta   90.00
_cell.angle_gamma   90.00
#
_symmetry.space_group_name_H-M   'P 1'
#
loop_
_entity.id
_entity.type
_entity.pdbx_description
1 polymer ?
#
loop_
_entity_poly.entity_id
_entity_poly.type
_entity_poly.pdbx_seq_one_letter_code
_entity_poly.pdbx_strand_id
1 'polypeptide(L)'
;VASAVALGGRYDEVGKAFGRARPATGFSMDLRDLARTAPHEVEAAAIRAPYSNDAGLAAAIRKLRTAGEVVVVGLPGRAAEGAQPDCDRELVKRGGEWTVRKLGKN
;
A
#
# COMPACT_ATOMS: atom_id res chain seq x y z
N VAL A 1 17.68 -22.19 -14.59
CA VAL A 1 17.54 -21.64 -15.96
C VAL A 1 16.87 -20.29 -15.85
N ALA A 2 17.45 -19.24 -16.42
CA ALA A 2 16.84 -17.91 -16.42
C ALA A 2 15.65 -17.91 -17.40
N SER A 3 14.48 -17.44 -16.95
CA SER A 3 13.31 -17.19 -17.79
C SER A 3 13.25 -15.71 -18.17
N ALA A 4 12.62 -15.40 -19.30
CA ALA A 4 12.39 -14.02 -19.69
C ALA A 4 11.39 -13.35 -18.72
N VAL A 5 11.70 -12.15 -18.23
CA VAL A 5 10.80 -11.35 -17.37
C VAL A 5 9.56 -10.89 -18.15
N ALA A 6 9.69 -10.69 -19.47
CA ALA A 6 8.58 -10.38 -20.36
C ALA A 6 8.77 -11.08 -21.72
N LEU A 7 7.66 -11.42 -22.38
CA LEU A 7 7.65 -12.02 -23.71
C LEU A 7 6.78 -11.17 -24.64
N GLY A 8 7.31 -10.76 -25.79
CA GLY A 8 6.58 -9.90 -26.71
C GLY A 8 7.04 -10.00 -28.15
N GLY A 9 6.29 -9.34 -29.03
CA GLY A 9 6.56 -9.32 -30.47
C GLY A 9 5.42 -8.73 -31.29
N ARG A 10 5.56 -8.84 -32.61
CA ARG A 10 4.49 -8.53 -33.57
C ARG A 10 3.59 -9.74 -33.76
N TYR A 11 2.30 -9.51 -33.90
CA TYR A 11 1.30 -10.52 -34.23
C TYR A 11 0.28 -9.94 -35.21
N ASP A 12 0.03 -10.68 -36.30
CA ASP A 12 -0.78 -10.16 -37.42
C ASP A 12 -2.14 -10.83 -37.55
N GLU A 13 -2.25 -12.07 -37.06
CA GLU A 13 -3.35 -12.96 -37.40
C GLU A 13 -4.34 -13.21 -36.26
N VAL A 14 -4.09 -12.70 -35.04
CA VAL A 14 -5.00 -12.89 -33.89
C VAL A 14 -6.41 -12.32 -34.19
N GLY A 15 -6.48 -11.22 -34.94
CA GLY A 15 -7.75 -10.63 -35.38
C GLY A 15 -8.53 -11.45 -36.41
N LYS A 16 -7.91 -12.44 -37.07
CA LYS A 16 -8.55 -13.27 -38.11
C LYS A 16 -9.71 -14.09 -37.54
N ALA A 17 -9.60 -14.55 -36.29
CA ALA A 17 -10.69 -15.21 -35.57
C ALA A 17 -11.93 -14.31 -35.37
N PHE A 18 -11.76 -12.99 -35.51
CA PHE A 18 -12.79 -11.97 -35.32
C PHE A 18 -13.16 -11.26 -36.64
N GLY A 19 -12.85 -11.87 -37.79
CA GLY A 19 -13.33 -11.43 -39.11
C GLY A 19 -12.36 -10.57 -39.92
N ARG A 20 -11.21 -10.16 -39.36
CA ARG A 20 -10.17 -9.45 -40.13
C ARG A 20 -8.80 -9.50 -39.44
N ALA A 21 -7.78 -9.95 -40.17
CA ALA A 21 -6.39 -9.82 -39.73
C ALA A 21 -5.98 -8.34 -39.59
N ARG A 22 -5.33 -8.01 -38.47
CA ARG A 22 -4.83 -6.66 -38.17
C ARG A 22 -3.47 -6.80 -37.48
N PRO A 23 -2.41 -6.18 -38.02
CA PRO A 23 -1.10 -6.18 -37.38
C PRO A 23 -1.15 -5.43 -36.06
N ALA A 24 -0.53 -6.00 -35.04
CA ALA A 24 -0.40 -5.42 -33.71
C ALA A 24 0.91 -5.88 -33.05
N THR A 25 1.30 -5.21 -31.97
CA THR A 25 2.48 -5.56 -31.19
C THR A 25 2.21 -5.36 -29.71
N GLY A 26 2.89 -6.14 -28.87
CA GLY A 26 2.76 -6.08 -27.43
C GLY A 26 3.62 -7.12 -26.74
N PHE A 27 3.54 -7.15 -25.42
CA PHE A 27 4.21 -8.14 -24.59
C PHE A 27 3.29 -8.54 -23.42
N SER A 28 3.61 -9.67 -22.79
CA SER A 28 3.03 -10.13 -21.55
C SER A 28 4.11 -10.37 -20.50
N MET A 29 3.72 -10.36 -19.25
CA MET A 29 4.58 -10.56 -18.08
C MET A 29 3.76 -11.19 -16.97
N ASP A 30 4.35 -12.13 -16.22
CA ASP A 30 3.76 -12.64 -14.99
C ASP A 30 4.17 -11.75 -13.80
N LEU A 31 3.23 -10.94 -13.32
CA LEU A 31 3.46 -10.05 -12.18
C LEU A 31 3.71 -10.79 -10.87
N ARG A 32 3.27 -12.05 -10.73
CA ARG A 32 3.54 -12.88 -9.56
C ARG A 32 5.00 -13.31 -9.53
N ASP A 33 5.53 -13.74 -10.68
CA ASP A 33 6.95 -14.11 -10.79
C ASP A 33 7.85 -12.88 -10.61
N LEU A 34 7.43 -11.73 -11.14
CA LEU A 34 8.12 -10.46 -10.90
C LEU A 34 8.11 -10.11 -9.40
N ALA A 35 6.95 -10.16 -8.74
CA ALA A 35 6.84 -9.82 -7.31
C ALA A 35 7.66 -10.75 -6.40
N ARG A 36 7.82 -12.03 -6.77
CA ARG A 36 8.65 -12.99 -6.01
C ARG A 36 10.15 -12.72 -6.12
N THR A 37 10.60 -12.16 -7.24
CA THR A 37 12.02 -11.91 -7.53
C THR A 37 12.44 -10.47 -7.25
N ALA A 38 11.48 -9.56 -7.18
CA ALA A 38 11.71 -8.19 -6.76
C ALA A 38 12.26 -8.13 -5.33
N PRO A 39 13.21 -7.24 -5.04
CA PRO A 39 13.64 -7.00 -3.67
C PRO A 39 12.46 -6.55 -2.82
N HIS A 40 12.25 -7.22 -1.70
CA HIS A 40 11.26 -6.78 -0.72
C HIS A 40 11.87 -5.68 0.15
N GLU A 41 11.40 -4.45 -0.02
CA GLU A 41 11.69 -3.39 0.93
C GLU A 41 10.89 -3.65 2.21
N VAL A 42 11.53 -3.55 3.37
CA VAL A 42 10.83 -3.73 4.66
C VAL A 42 9.72 -2.68 4.72
N GLU A 43 8.47 -3.13 4.79
CA GLU A 43 7.35 -2.19 4.94
C GLU A 43 7.55 -1.36 6.21
N ALA A 44 7.49 -0.04 6.07
CA ALA A 44 7.56 0.86 7.20
C ALA A 44 6.37 0.56 8.13
N ALA A 45 6.67 0.32 9.41
CA ALA A 45 5.64 0.10 10.41
C ALA A 45 4.66 1.28 10.47
N ALA A 46 3.38 0.96 10.60
CA ALA A 46 2.29 1.92 10.52
C ALA A 46 2.16 2.79 11.79
N ILE A 47 1.46 3.92 11.64
CA ILE A 47 1.06 4.79 12.74
C ILE A 47 -0.38 4.49 13.10
N ARG A 48 -0.62 4.10 14.35
CA ARG A 48 -1.97 3.90 14.89
C ARG A 48 -2.62 5.25 15.24
N ALA A 49 -3.86 5.46 14.84
CA ALA A 49 -4.66 6.63 15.22
C ALA A 49 -5.95 6.20 15.93
N PRO A 50 -6.42 6.95 16.95
CA PRO A 50 -7.70 6.67 17.57
C PRO A 50 -8.85 6.95 16.60
N TYR A 51 -10.01 6.33 16.84
CA TYR A 51 -11.26 6.75 16.19
C TYR A 51 -11.81 7.99 16.88
N SER A 52 -12.04 9.08 16.13
CA SER A 52 -12.69 10.29 16.62
C SER A 52 -13.15 11.18 15.46
N ASN A 53 -14.15 12.03 15.71
CA ASN A 53 -14.63 13.07 14.79
C ASN A 53 -13.86 14.40 14.93
N ASP A 54 -12.74 14.42 15.65
CA ASP A 54 -11.87 15.60 15.83
C ASP A 54 -11.30 16.06 14.47
N ALA A 55 -11.60 17.30 14.07
CA ALA A 55 -11.13 17.84 12.79
C ALA A 55 -9.60 17.96 12.71
N GLY A 56 -8.94 18.23 13.84
CA GLY A 56 -7.48 18.26 13.96
C GLY A 56 -6.87 16.87 13.75
N LEU A 57 -7.53 15.82 14.23
CA LEU A 57 -7.11 14.44 14.00
C LEU A 57 -7.18 14.11 12.52
N ALA A 58 -8.30 14.42 11.86
CA ALA A 58 -8.48 14.19 10.44
C ALA A 58 -7.42 14.94 9.61
N ALA A 59 -7.07 16.17 10.00
CA ALA A 59 -6.00 16.93 9.36
C ALA A 59 -4.61 16.30 9.57
N ALA A 60 -4.29 15.85 10.79
CA ALA A 60 -3.03 15.18 11.09
C ALA A 60 -2.89 13.85 10.32
N ILE A 61 -3.95 13.04 10.26
CA ILE A 61 -3.99 11.79 9.47
C ILE A 61 -3.72 12.07 8.00
N ARG A 62 -4.39 13.07 7.41
CA ARG A 62 -4.15 13.45 6.00
C ARG A 62 -2.70 13.87 5.79
N LYS A 63 -2.15 14.72 6.65
CA LYS A 63 -0.75 15.17 6.56
C LYS A 63 0.23 14.00 6.58
N LEU A 64 0.04 13.03 7.49
CA LEU A 64 0.87 11.84 7.59
C LEU A 64 0.78 10.99 6.31
N ARG A 65 -0.44 10.71 5.82
CA ARG A 65 -0.64 9.93 4.59
C ARG A 65 -0.04 10.61 3.36
N THR A 66 -0.15 11.94 3.25
CA THR A 66 0.50 12.71 2.19
C THR A 66 2.03 12.64 2.26
N ALA A 67 2.60 12.46 3.46
CA ALA A 67 4.03 12.25 3.66
C ALA A 67 4.49 10.79 3.39
N GLY A 68 3.59 9.91 2.93
CA GLY A 68 3.90 8.50 2.65
C GLY A 68 3.73 7.56 3.84
N GLU A 69 3.26 8.05 4.99
CA GLU A 69 3.05 7.22 6.17
C GLU A 69 1.76 6.40 6.05
N VAL A 70 1.83 5.13 6.45
CA VAL A 70 0.64 4.29 6.63
C VAL A 70 -0.01 4.64 7.97
N VAL A 71 -1.27 5.07 7.95
CA VAL A 71 -2.02 5.42 9.16
C VAL A 71 -3.25 4.53 9.30
N VAL A 72 -3.28 3.74 10.38
CA VAL A 72 -4.38 2.82 10.69
C VAL A 72 -5.27 3.44 11.76
N VAL A 73 -6.55 3.62 11.46
CA VAL A 73 -7.53 4.17 12.41
C VAL A 73 -8.20 3.02 13.15
N GLY A 74 -8.25 3.12 14.47
CA GLY A 74 -9.00 2.18 15.31
C GLY A 74 -10.49 2.12 14.96
N LEU A 75 -11.17 1.07 15.41
CA LEU A 75 -12.62 0.93 15.23
C LEU A 75 -13.39 1.73 16.29
N PRO A 76 -14.60 2.24 15.98
CA PRO A 76 -15.47 2.85 16.97
C PRO A 76 -15.77 1.89 18.14
N GLY A 77 -15.81 2.42 19.37
CA GLY A 77 -16.22 1.63 20.55
C GLY A 77 -15.21 0.58 21.02
N ARG A 78 -14.08 0.41 20.32
CA ARG A 78 -12.90 -0.23 20.87
C ARG A 78 -11.90 0.86 21.21
N ALA A 79 -11.30 0.79 22.39
CA ALA A 79 -10.03 1.49 22.59
C ALA A 79 -9.09 1.08 21.44
N ALA A 80 -8.08 1.90 21.13
CA ALA A 80 -7.00 1.50 20.21
C ALA A 80 -6.15 0.31 20.75
N GLU A 81 -6.76 -0.51 21.61
CA GLU A 81 -6.32 -1.76 22.19
C GLU A 81 -6.59 -2.88 21.19
N GLY A 82 -5.67 -2.92 20.26
CA GLY A 82 -5.39 -4.04 19.39
C GLY A 82 -4.05 -3.67 18.82
N ALA A 83 -3.01 -4.41 19.16
CA ALA A 83 -1.80 -4.35 18.39
C ALA A 83 -2.22 -4.73 16.96
N GLN A 84 -2.45 -3.73 16.09
CA GLN A 84 -2.22 -3.98 14.69
C GLN A 84 -0.76 -4.45 14.65
N PRO A 85 -0.50 -5.69 14.22
CA PRO A 85 0.80 -6.34 14.41
C PRO A 85 1.98 -5.52 13.85
N ASP A 86 1.68 -4.55 12.99
CA ASP A 86 2.67 -3.74 12.27
C ASP A 86 2.68 -2.26 12.67
N CYS A 87 2.03 -1.85 13.77
CA CYS A 87 2.13 -0.46 14.26
C CYS A 87 3.27 -0.29 15.29
N ASP A 88 4.24 0.57 15.01
CA ASP A 88 5.34 0.92 15.93
C ASP A 88 5.19 2.32 16.55
N ARG A 89 4.19 3.06 16.09
CA ARG A 89 3.93 4.45 16.44
C ARG A 89 2.44 4.67 16.65
N GLU A 90 2.10 5.70 17.40
CA GLU A 90 0.73 6.12 17.62
C GLU A 90 0.58 7.65 17.58
N LEU A 91 -0.58 8.09 17.14
CA LEU A 91 -0.98 9.48 17.10
C LEU A 91 -1.76 9.82 18.37
N VAL A 92 -1.22 10.71 19.19
CA VAL A 92 -1.77 11.10 20.50
C VAL A 92 -1.99 12.61 20.56
N LYS A 93 -3.06 13.03 21.26
CA LYS A 93 -3.33 14.45 21.50
C LYS A 93 -2.57 14.91 22.74
N ARG A 94 -1.69 15.91 22.59
CA ARG A 94 -0.87 16.49 23.67
C ARG A 94 -0.87 18.01 23.54
N GLY A 95 -1.22 18.72 24.62
CA GLY A 95 -1.27 20.18 24.59
C GLY A 95 -2.22 20.77 23.55
N GLY A 96 -3.26 20.03 23.15
CA GLY A 96 -4.18 20.43 22.08
C GLY A 96 -3.76 20.02 20.67
N GLU A 97 -2.51 19.56 20.48
CA GLU A 97 -1.97 19.16 19.18
C GLU A 97 -1.86 17.64 19.02
N TRP A 98 -1.96 17.17 17.77
CA TRP A 98 -1.79 15.76 17.43
C TRP A 98 -0.31 15.47 17.11
N THR A 99 0.29 14.57 17.89
CA THR A 99 1.73 14.24 17.81
C THR A 99 1.95 12.74 17.73
N VAL A 100 2.96 12.33 16.95
CA VAL A 100 3.35 10.92 16.82
C VAL A 100 4.30 10.54 17.96
N ARG A 101 4.04 9.41 18.60
CA ARG A 101 4.88 8.81 19.65
C ARG A 101 5.18 7.36 19.31
N LYS A 102 6.39 6.89 19.62
CA LYS A 102 6.77 5.47 19.52
C LYS A 102 6.00 4.63 20.54
N LEU A 103 5.50 3.48 20.11
CA LEU A 103 4.99 2.44 20.99
C LEU A 103 6.19 1.72 21.63
N GLY A 104 6.12 1.48 22.94
CA GLY A 104 7.11 0.64 23.62
C GLY A 104 7.07 -0.77 23.03
N LYS A 105 8.23 -1.39 22.83
CA LYS A 105 8.29 -2.82 22.52
C LYS A 105 7.84 -3.57 23.78
N ASN A 106 6.80 -4.39 23.68
CA ASN A 106 6.58 -5.48 24.64
C ASN A 106 7.52 -6.63 24.30
#